data_AF-A0A935CNY3-F1
#
_entry.id   AF-A0A935CNY3-F1
#
_cell.length_a   1.000
_cell.length_b   1.000
_cell.length_c   1.000
_cell.angle_alpha   90.00
_cell.angle_beta   90.00
_cell.angle_gamma   90.00
#
_symmetry.space_group_name_H-M   'P 1'
#
loop_
_entity.id
_entity.type
_entity.pdbx_description
1 polymer ?
#
loop_
_entity_poly.entity_id
_entity_poly.type
_entity_poly.pdbx_seq_one_letter_code
_entity_poly.pdbx_strand_id
1 'polypeptide(L)'
;MRVNPFVYGILILTLFFGVIGGAKAAGFWSISGRMTSAGGKVLPTGANAEEIKGWMTLDDVSAAYKVPVAEMLAALNLPADTPGATQIKSLESDTFSTADLRAWLAARAGSPAP
;
A
#
# COMPACT_ATOMS: atom_id res chain seq x y z
N MET A 1 48.27 20.52 5.95
CA MET A 1 47.53 20.48 7.24
C MET A 1 46.99 19.06 7.44
N ARG A 2 47.25 18.42 8.59
CA ARG A 2 46.66 17.11 8.91
C ARG A 2 45.35 17.36 9.67
N VAL A 3 44.22 16.99 9.09
CA VAL A 3 42.93 17.08 9.77
C VAL A 3 42.85 15.97 10.80
N ASN A 4 42.40 16.28 12.02
CA ASN A 4 42.22 15.27 13.05
C ASN A 4 41.19 14.23 12.56
N PRO A 5 41.54 12.92 12.51
CA PRO A 5 40.66 11.89 11.97
C PRO A 5 39.30 11.82 12.68
N PHE A 6 39.24 12.15 13.97
CA PHE A 6 37.97 12.21 14.71
C PHE A 6 37.09 13.38 14.26
N VAL A 7 37.68 14.56 14.03
CA VAL A 7 36.96 15.73 13.53
C VAL A 7 36.42 15.46 12.12
N TYR A 8 37.22 14.81 11.28
CA TYR A 8 36.80 14.41 9.94
C TYR A 8 35.62 13.42 9.98
N GLY A 9 35.68 12.41 10.87
CA GLY A 9 34.57 11.46 11.06
C GLY A 9 33.28 12.13 11.54
N ILE A 10 33.37 13.03 12.53
CA ILE A 10 32.20 13.78 13.04
C ILE A 10 31.59 14.66 11.94
N LEU A 11 32.41 15.33 11.14
CA LEU A 11 31.94 16.16 10.03
C LEU A 11 31.15 15.35 9.00
N ILE A 12 31.65 14.18 8.61
CA ILE A 12 30.96 13.29 7.66
C ILE A 12 29.63 12.83 8.23
N LEU A 13 29.61 12.36 9.49
CA LEU A 13 28.37 11.90 10.11
C LEU A 13 27.34 13.04 10.23
N THR A 14 27.79 14.24 10.60
CA THR A 14 26.93 15.42 10.70
C THR A 14 26.36 15.80 9.35
N LEU A 15 27.17 15.77 8.29
CA LEU A 15 26.72 16.03 6.93
C LEU A 15 25.70 14.97 6.48
N PHE A 16 26.01 13.69 6.70
CA PHE A 16 25.15 12.57 6.32
C PHE A 16 23.80 12.63 7.03
N PHE A 17 23.79 12.72 8.36
CA PHE A 17 22.56 12.82 9.14
C PHE A 17 21.83 14.14 8.94
N GLY A 18 22.55 15.23 8.67
CA GLY A 18 21.98 16.53 8.34
C GLY A 18 21.15 16.50 7.06
N VAL A 19 21.65 15.86 5.99
CA VAL A 19 20.91 15.70 4.73
C VAL A 19 19.67 14.83 4.94
N ILE A 20 19.80 13.70 5.65
CA ILE A 20 18.66 12.82 5.96
C ILE A 20 17.60 13.55 6.81
N GLY A 21 18.04 14.27 7.84
CA GLY A 21 17.16 15.07 8.70
C GLY A 21 16.43 16.16 7.93
N GLY A 22 17.14 16.88 7.06
CA GLY A 22 16.57 17.90 6.18
C GLY A 22 15.53 17.33 5.21
N ALA A 23 15.82 16.20 4.57
CA ALA A 23 14.89 15.53 3.66
C ALA A 23 13.62 15.04 4.39
N LYS A 24 13.76 14.55 5.63
CA LYS A 24 12.62 14.18 6.49
C LYS A 24 11.78 15.39 6.88
N ALA A 25 12.40 16.47 7.32
CA ALA A 25 11.71 17.69 7.75
C ALA A 25 10.96 18.39 6.59
N ALA A 26 11.52 18.35 5.38
CA ALA A 26 10.91 18.92 4.18
C ALA A 26 9.81 18.03 3.56
N GLY A 27 9.55 16.83 4.09
CA GLY A 27 8.53 15.92 3.57
C GLY A 27 8.91 15.20 2.27
N PHE A 28 10.14 15.37 1.78
CA PHE A 28 10.66 14.67 0.59
C PHE A 28 10.98 13.19 0.85
N TRP A 29 10.98 12.77 2.11
CA TRP A 29 11.29 11.40 2.50
C TRP A 29 10.01 10.60 2.79
N SER A 30 9.63 9.67 1.90
CA SER A 30 8.57 8.67 2.15
C SER A 30 9.18 7.28 2.28
N ILE A 31 8.98 6.64 3.44
CA ILE A 31 9.42 5.26 3.70
C ILE A 31 8.35 4.26 3.24
N SER A 32 7.13 4.72 3.02
CA SER A 32 6.03 3.86 2.62
C SER A 32 5.99 3.77 1.09
N GLY A 33 6.14 2.57 0.54
CA GLY A 33 5.83 2.26 -0.87
C GLY A 33 4.33 2.38 -1.21
N ARG A 34 3.60 3.18 -0.43
CA ARG A 34 2.16 3.44 -0.52
C ARG A 34 1.87 4.77 -1.21
N MET A 35 2.91 5.54 -1.53
CA MET A 35 2.83 6.82 -2.23
C MET A 35 3.61 6.74 -3.56
N THR A 36 3.08 7.32 -4.61
CA THR A 36 3.73 7.45 -5.92
C THR A 36 4.79 8.56 -5.87
N SER A 37 5.67 8.63 -6.88
CA SER A 37 6.63 9.73 -7.04
C SER A 37 5.96 11.11 -7.18
N ALA A 38 4.69 11.15 -7.55
CA ALA A 38 3.87 12.35 -7.63
C ALA A 38 3.14 12.70 -6.31
N GLY A 39 3.38 11.95 -5.23
CA GLY A 39 2.75 12.17 -3.92
C GLY A 39 1.32 11.65 -3.78
N GLY A 40 0.80 10.94 -4.79
CA GLY A 40 -0.52 10.30 -4.73
C GLY A 40 -0.46 8.93 -4.06
N LYS A 41 -1.60 8.43 -3.57
CA LYS A 41 -1.69 7.05 -3.03
C LYS A 41 -1.45 6.03 -4.16
N VAL A 42 -0.64 4.99 -3.89
CA VAL A 42 -0.47 3.86 -4.81
C VAL A 42 -1.76 3.04 -4.80
N LEU A 43 -2.39 2.91 -5.96
CA LEU A 43 -3.62 2.17 -6.17
C LEU A 43 -3.36 0.97 -7.08
N PRO A 44 -4.11 -0.13 -6.93
CA PRO A 44 -4.04 -1.23 -7.88
C PRO A 44 -4.55 -0.75 -9.24
N THR A 45 -3.95 -1.24 -10.32
CA THR A 45 -4.31 -0.83 -11.70
C THR A 45 -5.63 -1.46 -12.17
N GLY A 46 -6.10 -2.51 -11.49
CA GLY A 46 -7.23 -3.33 -11.93
C GLY A 46 -6.84 -4.43 -12.93
N ALA A 47 -5.59 -4.44 -13.42
CA ALA A 47 -5.13 -5.44 -14.39
C ALA A 47 -4.65 -6.74 -13.73
N ASN A 48 -3.96 -6.64 -12.59
CA ASN A 48 -3.38 -7.80 -11.90
C ASN A 48 -3.74 -7.81 -10.41
N ALA A 49 -4.43 -8.85 -9.96
CA ALA A 49 -4.85 -8.97 -8.55
C ALA A 49 -3.66 -8.95 -7.57
N GLU A 50 -2.46 -9.35 -8.00
CA GLU A 50 -1.25 -9.35 -7.15
C GLU A 50 -0.73 -7.97 -6.75
N GLU A 51 -1.22 -6.93 -7.41
CA GLU A 51 -0.96 -5.53 -7.03
C GLU A 51 -1.68 -5.15 -5.73
N ILE A 52 -2.78 -5.83 -5.42
CA ILE A 52 -3.54 -5.57 -4.19
C ILE A 52 -2.66 -5.90 -3.00
N LYS A 53 -2.46 -4.94 -2.09
CA LYS A 53 -1.71 -5.14 -0.84
C LYS A 53 -2.64 -4.95 0.35
N GLY A 54 -2.38 -5.66 1.46
CA GLY A 54 -3.26 -5.61 2.63
C GLY A 54 -3.46 -4.22 3.26
N TRP A 55 -2.56 -3.26 3.02
CA TRP A 55 -2.72 -1.88 3.48
C TRP A 55 -3.66 -1.03 2.60
N MET A 56 -4.06 -1.53 1.43
CA MET A 56 -5.08 -0.90 0.59
C MET A 56 -6.48 -1.13 1.19
N THR A 57 -7.43 -0.30 0.78
CA THR A 57 -8.82 -0.32 1.26
C THR A 57 -9.74 -1.03 0.27
N LEU A 58 -10.92 -1.45 0.73
CA LEU A 58 -11.95 -2.02 -0.14
C LEU A 58 -12.38 -1.02 -1.23
N ASP A 59 -12.44 0.27 -0.92
CA ASP A 59 -12.74 1.33 -1.90
C ASP A 59 -11.66 1.44 -2.98
N ASP A 60 -10.37 1.28 -2.64
CA ASP A 60 -9.29 1.29 -3.64
C ASP A 60 -9.44 0.13 -4.63
N VAL A 61 -9.80 -1.06 -4.13
CA VAL A 61 -10.02 -2.26 -4.96
C VAL A 61 -11.29 -2.11 -5.79
N SER A 62 -12.37 -1.62 -5.19
CA SER A 62 -13.64 -1.32 -5.86
C SER A 62 -13.44 -0.36 -7.03
N ALA A 63 -12.70 0.73 -6.81
CA ALA A 63 -12.43 1.73 -7.82
C ALA A 63 -11.60 1.18 -8.99
N ALA A 64 -10.63 0.30 -8.71
CA ALA A 64 -9.74 -0.30 -9.69
C ALA A 64 -10.41 -1.40 -10.52
N TYR A 65 -11.14 -2.31 -9.88
CA TYR A 65 -11.77 -3.46 -10.53
C TYR A 65 -13.22 -3.21 -10.97
N LYS A 66 -13.77 -2.04 -10.65
CA LYS A 66 -15.18 -1.67 -10.91
C LYS A 66 -16.17 -2.65 -10.29
N VAL A 67 -15.83 -3.18 -9.12
CA VAL A 67 -16.64 -4.12 -8.35
C VAL A 67 -17.19 -3.43 -7.11
N PRO A 68 -18.51 -3.41 -6.89
CA PRO A 68 -19.09 -2.83 -5.68
C PRO A 68 -18.56 -3.50 -4.40
N VAL A 69 -18.30 -2.69 -3.37
CA VAL A 69 -17.83 -3.20 -2.06
C VAL A 69 -18.79 -4.23 -1.48
N ALA A 70 -20.10 -4.01 -1.58
CA ALA A 70 -21.12 -4.96 -1.13
C ALA A 70 -21.01 -6.33 -1.82
N GLU A 71 -20.65 -6.36 -3.10
CA GLU A 71 -20.48 -7.61 -3.85
C GLU A 71 -19.23 -8.37 -3.36
N MET A 72 -18.13 -7.65 -3.11
CA MET A 72 -16.92 -8.25 -2.52
C MET A 72 -17.18 -8.83 -1.14
N LEU A 73 -17.90 -8.07 -0.29
CA LEU A 73 -18.24 -8.52 1.06
C LEU A 73 -19.12 -9.78 1.02
N ALA A 74 -20.12 -9.81 0.14
CA ALA A 74 -20.98 -10.98 -0.03
C ALA A 74 -20.22 -12.20 -0.58
N ALA A 75 -19.40 -12.02 -1.61
CA ALA A 75 -18.65 -13.11 -2.23
C ALA A 75 -17.62 -13.75 -1.28
N LEU A 76 -17.04 -12.95 -0.39
CA LEU A 76 -16.02 -13.37 0.57
C LEU A 76 -16.60 -13.67 1.96
N ASN A 77 -17.93 -13.66 2.08
CA ASN A 77 -18.65 -13.94 3.33
C ASN A 77 -18.20 -13.05 4.51
N LEU A 78 -17.89 -11.79 4.20
CA LEU A 78 -17.48 -10.75 5.15
C LEU A 78 -18.69 -9.98 5.68
N PRO A 79 -18.58 -9.31 6.84
CA PRO A 79 -19.68 -8.51 7.40
C PRO A 79 -20.12 -7.39 6.44
N ALA A 80 -21.41 -7.34 6.11
CA ALA A 80 -21.96 -6.36 5.16
C ALA A 80 -21.87 -4.91 5.64
N ASP A 81 -21.75 -4.70 6.96
CA ASP A 81 -21.61 -3.38 7.59
C ASP A 81 -20.15 -2.88 7.59
N THR A 82 -19.25 -3.58 6.90
CA THR A 82 -17.84 -3.19 6.78
C THR A 82 -17.72 -1.92 5.91
N PRO A 83 -17.16 -0.82 6.44
CA PRO A 83 -16.95 0.39 5.65
C PRO A 83 -15.96 0.17 4.50
N GLY A 84 -16.20 0.77 3.33
CA GLY A 84 -15.29 0.70 2.17
C GLY A 84 -13.88 1.24 2.45
N ALA A 85 -13.78 2.20 3.37
CA ALA A 85 -12.50 2.76 3.83
C ALA A 85 -11.65 1.78 4.68
N THR A 86 -12.18 0.60 5.00
CA THR A 86 -11.48 -0.41 5.79
C THR A 86 -10.33 -1.02 5.00
N GLN A 87 -9.17 -1.16 5.64
CA GLN A 87 -8.02 -1.83 5.05
C GLN A 87 -8.25 -3.32 4.96
N ILE A 88 -7.84 -3.95 3.85
CA ILE A 88 -8.08 -5.38 3.62
C ILE A 88 -7.41 -6.23 4.70
N LYS A 89 -6.20 -5.84 5.15
CA LYS A 89 -5.49 -6.55 6.24
C LYS A 89 -6.24 -6.51 7.57
N SER A 90 -7.12 -5.54 7.78
CA SER A 90 -7.91 -5.42 9.01
C SER A 90 -9.07 -6.40 9.02
N LEU A 91 -9.38 -7.01 7.87
CA LEU A 91 -10.41 -8.03 7.71
C LEU A 91 -9.84 -9.45 7.76
N GLU A 92 -8.50 -9.59 7.75
CA GLU A 92 -7.80 -10.87 7.83
C GLU A 92 -8.27 -11.63 9.08
N SER A 93 -8.66 -12.88 8.86
CA SER A 93 -9.19 -13.79 9.87
C SER A 93 -8.90 -15.23 9.46
N ASP A 94 -9.25 -16.20 10.30
CA ASP A 94 -9.10 -17.63 9.97
C ASP A 94 -9.89 -18.03 8.71
N THR A 95 -10.89 -17.24 8.32
CA THR A 95 -11.78 -17.51 7.19
C THR A 95 -11.56 -16.59 5.99
N PHE A 96 -10.72 -15.56 6.12
CA PHE A 96 -10.48 -14.61 5.05
C PHE A 96 -9.04 -14.11 5.04
N SER A 97 -8.45 -14.11 3.86
CA SER A 97 -7.16 -13.49 3.59
C SER A 97 -7.18 -12.60 2.35
N THR A 98 -6.18 -11.72 2.25
CA THR A 98 -5.92 -10.95 1.03
C THR A 98 -5.70 -11.86 -0.18
N ALA A 99 -5.20 -13.08 -0.01
CA ALA A 99 -5.03 -14.03 -1.10
C ALA A 99 -6.37 -14.51 -1.66
N ASP A 100 -7.38 -14.68 -0.81
CA ASP A 100 -8.72 -15.10 -1.24
C ASP A 100 -9.40 -14.02 -2.09
N LEU A 101 -9.27 -12.75 -1.68
CA LEU A 101 -9.73 -11.61 -2.48
C LEU A 101 -9.04 -11.58 -3.85
N ARG A 102 -7.72 -11.83 -3.90
CA ARG A 102 -6.97 -11.84 -5.16
C ARG A 102 -7.40 -13.00 -6.06
N ALA A 103 -7.52 -14.20 -5.50
CA ALA A 103 -7.95 -15.39 -6.22
C ALA A 103 -9.35 -15.20 -6.82
N TRP A 104 -10.27 -14.63 -6.04
CA TRP A 104 -11.63 -14.32 -6.49
C TRP A 104 -11.65 -13.31 -7.64
N LEU A 105 -10.88 -12.21 -7.53
CA LEU A 105 -10.77 -11.22 -8.61
C LEU A 105 -10.11 -11.78 -9.87
N ALA A 106 -9.09 -12.62 -9.72
CA ALA A 106 -8.42 -13.28 -10.84
C ALA A 106 -9.36 -14.25 -11.58
N ALA A 107 -10.14 -15.04 -10.84
CA ALA A 107 -11.14 -15.94 -11.42
C ALA A 107 -12.22 -15.17 -12.20
N ARG A 108 -12.61 -13.99 -11.70
CA ARG A 108 -13.55 -13.08 -12.39
C ARG A 108 -12.95 -12.49 -13.66
N ALA A 109 -11.69 -12.04 -13.63
CA ALA A 109 -11.02 -11.47 -14.80
C ALA A 109 -10.86 -12.49 -15.95
N GLY A 110 -10.78 -13.79 -15.63
CA GLY A 110 -10.75 -14.88 -16.61
C GLY A 110 -12.12 -15.35 -17.10
N SER A 111 -13.22 -14.92 -16.48
CA SER A 111 -14.58 -15.27 -16.87
C SER A 111 -15.21 -14.12 -17.67
N PRO A 112 -15.67 -14.34 -18.92
CA PRO A 112 -16.43 -13.31 -19.61
C PRO A 112 -17.72 -13.06 -18.81
N ALA A 113 -18.02 -11.79 -18.53
CA ALA A 113 -19.24 -11.41 -17.83
C ALA A 113 -20.48 -11.99 -18.56
N PRO A 114 -21.49 -12.50 -17.83
CA PRO A 114 -22.77 -12.88 -18.43
C PRO A 114 -23.54 -11.66 -18.95
#